data_AF-A0A3P6DWQ5-F1
#
_entry.id   AF-A0A3P6DWQ5-F1
#
_cell.length_a   1.000
_cell.length_b   1.000
_cell.length_c   1.000
_cell.angle_alpha   90.00
_cell.angle_beta   90.00
_cell.angle_gamma   90.00
#
_symmetry.space_group_name_H-M   'P 1'
#
loop_
_entity.id
_entity.type
_entity.pdbx_description
1 polymer ?
#
loop_
_entity_poly.entity_id
_entity_poly.type
_entity_poly.pdbx_seq_one_letter_code
_entity_poly.pdbx_strand_id
1 'polypeptide(L)'
;MRNQDRRRGIMTNQIRRSPRRGRLSEFPDELLLKILSFLPSKDVVATSAISKRWKSLWKEVKKFRYDATPSYPHTFQMFALFIRSRSNVESLQLKLNPNNSRQDIKDFG
;
A
#
# COMPACT_ATOMS: atom_id res chain seq x y z
N MET A 1 37.51 53.64 -24.21
CA MET A 1 36.18 54.22 -23.94
C MET A 1 35.13 53.13 -24.11
N ARG A 2 34.32 52.87 -23.06
CA ARG A 2 32.89 52.43 -23.04
C ARG A 2 32.39 51.50 -24.17
N ASN A 3 31.71 50.36 -23.94
CA ASN A 3 30.73 50.07 -22.90
C ASN A 3 30.32 48.58 -22.86
N GLN A 4 30.27 48.05 -21.64
CA GLN A 4 29.17 47.29 -21.02
C GLN A 4 28.76 45.91 -21.56
N ASP A 5 29.32 44.90 -20.90
CA ASP A 5 28.64 43.80 -20.21
C ASP A 5 27.12 43.69 -20.42
N ARG A 6 26.72 42.82 -21.35
CA ARG A 6 25.35 42.33 -21.41
C ARG A 6 25.26 41.00 -20.64
N ARG A 7 25.20 41.12 -19.30
CA ARG A 7 24.91 40.03 -18.37
C ARG A 7 23.61 39.32 -18.80
N ARG A 8 23.72 38.19 -19.51
CA ARG A 8 22.60 37.26 -19.68
C ARG A 8 22.42 36.53 -18.36
N GLY A 9 21.61 37.12 -17.48
CA GLY A 9 21.14 36.46 -16.27
C GLY A 9 20.39 35.18 -16.67
N ILE A 10 21.01 34.04 -16.41
CA ILE A 10 20.34 32.75 -16.44
C ILE A 10 19.35 32.78 -15.28
N MET A 11 18.10 33.18 -15.54
CA MET A 11 17.00 32.97 -14.62
C MET A 11 16.75 31.47 -14.55
N THR A 12 17.55 30.77 -13.76
CA THR A 12 17.24 29.40 -13.36
C THR A 12 15.91 29.47 -12.61
N ASN A 13 14.85 28.98 -13.24
CA ASN A 13 13.56 28.77 -12.60
C ASN A 13 13.74 27.61 -11.61
N GLN A 14 14.49 27.86 -10.54
CA GLN A 14 14.54 26.99 -9.39
C GLN A 14 13.21 27.16 -8.69
N ILE A 15 12.24 26.37 -9.17
CA ILE A 15 11.07 25.96 -8.39
C ILE A 15 11.66 25.47 -7.08
N ARG A 16 11.73 26.36 -6.08
CA ARG A 16 12.06 26.02 -4.71
C ARG A 16 10.97 25.05 -4.30
N ARG A 17 11.27 23.76 -4.45
CA ARG A 17 10.50 22.69 -3.82
C ARG A 17 10.60 23.00 -2.34
N SER A 18 9.58 23.66 -1.79
CA SER A 18 9.39 23.75 -0.36
C SER A 18 9.59 22.34 0.20
N PRO A 19 10.43 22.14 1.23
CA PRO A 19 10.52 20.84 1.87
C PRO A 19 9.11 20.56 2.36
N ARG A 20 8.41 19.62 1.71
CA ARG A 20 7.11 19.16 2.16
C ARG A 20 7.36 18.47 3.49
N ARG A 21 7.29 19.25 4.56
CA ARG A 21 7.41 18.82 5.95
C ARG A 21 6.40 17.71 6.20
N GLY A 22 6.87 16.65 6.85
CA GLY A 22 6.06 15.53 7.31
C GLY A 22 5.89 14.41 6.28
N ARG A 23 6.97 14.01 5.59
CA ARG A 23 6.91 12.79 4.79
C ARG A 23 6.85 11.61 5.74
N LEU A 24 5.73 10.90 5.75
CA LEU A 24 5.65 9.51 6.24
C LEU A 24 6.75 8.60 5.63
N SER A 25 7.38 9.06 4.54
CA SER A 25 8.58 8.47 3.91
C SER A 25 9.89 8.72 4.68
N GLU A 26 9.92 9.49 5.76
CA GLU A 26 11.12 9.74 6.57
C GLU A 26 11.23 8.77 7.76
N PHE A 27 10.14 8.09 8.13
CA PHE A 27 10.19 7.08 9.19
C PHE A 27 11.09 5.89 8.82
N PRO A 28 11.78 5.27 9.78
CA PRO A 28 12.39 3.96 9.59
C PRO A 28 11.39 2.92 9.11
N ASP A 29 11.85 1.97 8.30
CA ASP A 29 11.02 0.90 7.74
C ASP A 29 10.36 0.04 8.84
N GLU A 30 11.04 -0.17 9.96
CA GLU A 30 10.51 -0.87 11.13
C GLU A 30 9.25 -0.20 11.71
N LEU A 31 9.25 1.12 11.83
CA LEU A 31 8.07 1.86 12.32
C LEU A 31 6.92 1.77 11.32
N LEU A 32 7.22 1.81 10.03
CA LEU A 32 6.21 1.63 9.00
C LEU A 32 5.61 0.22 9.04
N LEU A 33 6.43 -0.82 9.18
CA LEU A 33 5.95 -2.20 9.34
C LEU A 33 5.09 -2.35 10.60
N LYS A 34 5.47 -1.68 11.69
CA LYS A 34 4.68 -1.65 12.91
C LYS A 34 3.32 -0.98 12.69
N ILE A 35 3.26 0.15 11.99
CA ILE A 35 1.99 0.80 11.61
C ILE A 35 1.14 -0.16 10.76
N LEU A 36 1.73 -0.77 9.73
CA LEU A 36 1.03 -1.72 8.86
C LEU A 36 0.48 -2.92 9.63
N SER A 37 1.19 -3.40 10.67
CA SER A 37 0.73 -4.52 11.50
C SER A 37 -0.56 -4.24 12.28
N PHE A 38 -0.90 -2.95 12.49
CA PHE A 38 -2.14 -2.53 13.14
C PHE A 38 -3.31 -2.32 12.18
N LEU A 39 -3.06 -2.31 10.87
CA LEU A 39 -4.10 -2.06 9.86
C LEU A 39 -4.83 -3.35 9.46
N PRO A 40 -6.12 -3.27 9.09
CA PRO A 40 -6.81 -4.35 8.38
C PRO A 40 -6.11 -4.68 7.05
N SER A 41 -6.16 -5.94 6.61
CA SER A 41 -5.40 -6.39 5.43
C SER A 41 -5.68 -5.60 4.15
N LYS A 42 -6.94 -5.20 3.94
CA LYS A 42 -7.34 -4.36 2.80
C LYS A 42 -6.61 -3.02 2.80
N ASP A 43 -6.45 -2.43 3.99
CA ASP A 43 -5.84 -1.12 4.17
C ASP A 43 -4.31 -1.23 4.09
N VAL A 44 -3.74 -2.34 4.58
CA VAL A 44 -2.30 -2.65 4.39
C VAL A 44 -1.93 -2.62 2.91
N VAL A 45 -2.67 -3.31 2.04
CA VAL A 45 -2.41 -3.29 0.59
C VAL A 45 -2.66 -1.91 -0.01
N ALA A 46 -3.68 -1.18 0.45
CA ALA A 46 -4.00 0.16 -0.02
C ALA A 46 -2.88 1.18 0.25
N THR A 47 -2.11 1.03 1.34
CA THR A 47 -0.96 1.90 1.62
C THR A 47 0.13 1.87 0.53
N SER A 48 0.13 0.85 -0.33
CA SER A 48 1.04 0.79 -1.48
C SER A 48 0.92 1.98 -2.44
N ALA A 49 -0.20 2.71 -2.40
CA ALA A 49 -0.42 3.93 -3.18
C ALA A 49 0.34 5.16 -2.63
N ILE A 50 0.81 5.14 -1.38
CA ILE A 50 1.47 6.29 -0.74
C ILE A 50 2.83 6.58 -1.38
N SER A 51 3.66 5.56 -1.55
CA SER A 51 4.94 5.68 -2.24
C SER A 51 5.52 4.32 -2.63
N LYS A 52 6.57 4.33 -3.46
CA LYS A 52 7.34 3.11 -3.82
C LYS A 52 7.83 2.34 -2.59
N ARG A 53 8.16 3.04 -1.49
CA ARG A 53 8.63 2.41 -0.25
C ARG A 53 7.51 1.62 0.43
N TRP A 54 6.34 2.23 0.60
CA TRP A 54 5.17 1.54 1.15
C TRP A 54 4.74 0.35 0.29
N LYS A 55 4.84 0.47 -1.04
CA LYS A 55 4.61 -0.64 -2.00
C LYS A 55 5.54 -1.84 -1.78
N SER A 56 6.75 -1.62 -1.27
CA SER A 56 7.68 -2.70 -0.91
C SER A 56 7.35 -3.27 0.47
N LEU A 57 7.15 -2.39 1.46
CA LEU A 57 7.01 -2.78 2.86
C LEU A 57 5.74 -3.57 3.17
N TRP A 58 4.62 -3.32 2.50
CA TRP A 58 3.40 -4.10 2.78
C TRP A 58 3.59 -5.59 2.47
N LYS A 59 4.53 -5.97 1.59
CA LYS A 59 4.83 -7.37 1.26
C LYS A 59 5.63 -8.09 2.34
N GLU A 60 6.30 -7.35 3.21
CA GLU A 60 7.08 -7.85 4.36
C GLU A 60 6.19 -8.12 5.58
N VAL A 61 4.93 -7.66 5.54
CA VAL A 61 3.97 -7.91 6.62
C VAL A 61 3.63 -9.40 6.63
N LYS A 62 3.95 -10.09 7.73
CA LYS A 62 3.74 -11.55 7.87
C LYS A 62 2.33 -11.95 8.29
N LYS A 63 1.53 -10.99 8.76
CA LYS A 63 0.20 -11.26 9.33
C LYS A 63 -0.84 -10.36 8.68
N PHE A 64 -1.75 -11.01 7.97
CA PHE A 64 -2.91 -10.38 7.37
C PHE A 64 -4.17 -10.95 8.03
N ARG A 65 -5.00 -10.07 8.59
CA ARG A 65 -6.34 -10.39 9.12
C ARG A 65 -7.41 -9.84 8.20
N TYR A 66 -8.34 -10.68 7.77
CA TYR A 66 -9.44 -10.27 6.92
C TYR A 66 -10.76 -10.75 7.52
N ASP A 67 -11.60 -9.78 7.88
CA ASP A 67 -12.96 -10.03 8.33
C ASP A 67 -13.87 -10.00 7.11
N ALA A 68 -14.29 -11.19 6.65
CA ALA A 68 -15.15 -11.30 5.48
C ALA A 68 -16.55 -10.77 5.82
N THR A 69 -16.97 -9.69 5.16
CA THR A 69 -18.39 -9.34 5.08
C THR A 69 -19.09 -10.28 4.11
N PRO A 70 -20.29 -10.81 4.44
CA PRO A 70 -20.94 -11.91 3.72
C PRO A 70 -21.35 -11.60 2.28
N SER A 71 -21.20 -10.37 1.83
CA SER A 71 -21.75 -9.92 0.56
C SER A 71 -20.97 -10.40 -0.68
N TYR A 72 -19.69 -10.79 -0.57
CA TYR A 72 -18.85 -11.15 -1.74
C TYR A 72 -17.70 -12.16 -1.42
N PRO A 73 -18.00 -13.47 -1.33
CA PRO A 73 -17.00 -14.50 -1.01
C PRO A 73 -15.94 -14.73 -2.11
N HIS A 74 -16.28 -14.54 -3.39
CA HIS A 74 -15.31 -14.75 -4.49
C HIS A 74 -14.25 -13.64 -4.56
N THR A 75 -14.66 -12.38 -4.42
CA THR A 75 -13.72 -11.23 -4.35
C THR A 75 -12.74 -11.39 -3.20
N PHE A 76 -13.20 -11.96 -2.09
CA PHE A 76 -12.37 -12.29 -0.94
C PHE A 76 -11.29 -13.33 -1.27
N GLN A 77 -11.65 -14.42 -1.96
CA GLN A 77 -10.69 -15.45 -2.35
C GLN A 77 -9.65 -14.91 -3.32
N MET A 78 -10.07 -14.13 -4.32
CA MET A 78 -9.16 -13.48 -5.27
C MET A 78 -8.20 -12.51 -4.58
N PHE A 79 -8.67 -11.76 -3.59
CA PHE A 79 -7.83 -10.86 -2.80
C PHE A 79 -6.83 -11.61 -1.91
N ALA A 80 -7.26 -12.69 -1.25
CA ALA A 80 -6.39 -13.55 -0.46
C ALA A 80 -5.28 -14.18 -1.32
N LEU A 81 -5.64 -14.68 -2.51
CA LEU A 81 -4.68 -15.20 -3.49
C LEU A 81 -3.72 -14.11 -3.96
N PHE A 82 -4.21 -12.90 -4.21
CA PHE A 82 -3.37 -11.76 -4.58
C PHE A 82 -2.32 -11.45 -3.50
N ILE A 83 -2.73 -11.39 -2.22
CA ILE A 83 -1.80 -11.19 -1.10
C ILE A 83 -0.76 -12.32 -1.06
N ARG A 84 -1.21 -13.57 -1.08
CA ARG A 84 -0.34 -14.76 -1.02
C ARG A 84 0.67 -14.80 -2.17
N SER A 85 0.27 -14.40 -3.37
CA SER A 85 1.13 -14.38 -4.56
C SER A 85 2.19 -13.28 -4.52
N ARG A 86 1.93 -12.18 -3.80
CA ARG A 86 2.77 -10.98 -3.83
C ARG A 86 3.59 -10.74 -2.56
N SER A 87 3.33 -11.48 -1.49
CA SER A 87 3.97 -11.32 -0.16
C SER A 87 4.56 -12.63 0.34
N ASN A 88 5.50 -12.55 1.29
CA ASN A 88 6.11 -13.72 1.94
C ASN A 88 5.35 -14.12 3.23
N VAL A 89 4.03 -14.20 3.15
CA VAL A 89 3.15 -14.37 4.31
C VAL A 89 3.26 -15.78 4.90
N GLU A 90 3.59 -15.85 6.20
CA GLU A 90 3.62 -17.11 6.96
C GLU A 90 2.21 -17.56 7.39
N SER A 91 1.36 -16.61 7.79
CA SER A 91 0.00 -16.91 8.25
C SER A 91 -1.02 -15.89 7.73
N LEU A 92 -2.12 -16.39 7.16
CA LEU A 92 -3.25 -15.61 6.70
C LEU A 92 -4.51 -16.13 7.41
N GLN A 93 -5.11 -15.31 8.27
CA GLN A 93 -6.33 -15.70 8.97
C GLN A 93 -7.56 -15.20 8.23
N LEU A 94 -8.37 -16.16 7.79
CA LEU A 94 -9.59 -15.95 7.04
C LEU A 94 -10.77 -16.36 7.93
N LYS A 95 -11.57 -15.39 8.37
CA LYS A 95 -12.79 -15.68 9.13
C LYS A 95 -13.95 -15.81 8.15
N LEU A 96 -14.29 -17.05 7.80
CA LEU A 96 -15.48 -17.36 7.03
C LEU A 96 -16.70 -17.34 7.97
N ASN A 97 -17.76 -16.63 7.55
CA ASN A 97 -19.01 -16.64 8.31
C ASN A 97 -19.70 -17.99 8.08
N PRO A 98 -20.15 -18.70 9.12
CA PRO A 98 -20.89 -19.96 8.97
C PRO A 98 -22.21 -19.83 8.18
N ASN A 99 -22.72 -18.61 7.99
CA ASN A 99 -23.89 -18.34 7.15
C ASN A 99 -23.58 -18.27 5.64
N ASN A 100 -22.31 -18.46 5.24
CA ASN A 100 -21.96 -18.63 3.83
C ASN A 100 -22.53 -19.98 3.38
N SER A 101 -23.73 -19.93 2.80
CA SER A 101 -24.53 -21.11 2.50
C SER A 101 -23.85 -21.96 1.42
N ARG A 102 -24.03 -23.29 1.53
CA ARG A 102 -23.58 -24.33 0.58
C ARG A 102 -23.98 -24.09 -0.88
N GLN A 103 -24.88 -23.14 -1.11
CA GLN A 103 -25.44 -22.75 -2.40
C GLN A 103 -24.41 -22.00 -3.27
N ASP A 104 -23.49 -21.23 -2.67
CA ASP A 104 -22.47 -20.47 -3.41
C ASP A 104 -21.36 -21.37 -4.02
N ILE A 105 -21.38 -22.68 -3.70
CA ILE A 105 -20.44 -23.69 -4.21
C ILE A 105 -21.00 -24.36 -5.48
N LYS A 106 -22.29 -24.21 -5.78
CA LYS A 106 -22.94 -24.89 -6.91
C LYS A 106 -22.80 -24.16 -8.24
N ASP A 107 -22.37 -22.90 -8.23
CA ASP A 107 -22.16 -22.10 -9.44
C ASP A 107 -20.83 -22.41 -10.15
N PHE A 108 -20.17 -23.52 -9.79
CA PHE A 108 -18.89 -23.97 -10.36
C PHE A 108 -19.03 -25.18 -11.31
N GLY A 109 -20.26 -25.50 -11.76
CA GLY A 109 -20.53 -26.52 -12.78
C GLY A 109 -20.63 -25.93 -14.18
#